data_AF-A0A067GPE8-F1
#
_entry.id   AF-A0A067GPE8-F1
#
_cell.length_a   1.000
_cell.length_b   1.000
_cell.length_c   1.000
_cell.angle_alpha   90.00
_cell.angle_beta   90.00
_cell.angle_gamma   90.00
#
_symmetry.space_group_name_H-M   'P 1'
#
loop_
_entity.id
_entity.type
_entity.pdbx_description
1 polymer ?
#
loop_
_entity_poly.entity_id
_entity_poly.type
_entity_poly.pdbx_seq_one_letter_code
_entity_poly.pdbx_strand_id
1 'polypeptide(L)'
;LDVTEGGLAALVRLCNGDMRKALNILQSTHMASQQITEEAVYLCTGNPLPKDIEQISYWLLNESFADSFKRISEMKMRKGLALVDIVREVTM
;
A
#
# COMPACT_ATOMS: atom_id res chain seq x y z
N LEU A 1 10.38 -16.56 12.02
CA LEU A 1 9.64 -15.70 11.08
C LEU A 1 10.55 -15.49 9.88
N ASP A 2 10.13 -15.91 8.70
CA ASP A 2 10.86 -15.61 7.46
C ASP A 2 10.39 -14.23 6.97
N VAL A 3 11.19 -13.21 7.26
CA VAL A 3 10.90 -11.80 7.00
C VAL A 3 12.00 -11.25 6.12
N THR A 4 11.60 -10.74 4.95
CA THR A 4 12.51 -10.01 4.07
C THR A 4 12.77 -8.61 4.63
N GLU A 5 13.93 -8.03 4.30
CA GLU A 5 14.25 -6.65 4.71
C GLU A 5 13.20 -5.65 4.20
N GLY A 6 12.70 -5.82 2.98
CA GLY A 6 11.61 -5.00 2.44
C GLY A 6 10.28 -5.18 3.18
N GLY A 7 9.95 -6.41 3.60
CA GLY A 7 8.78 -6.68 4.44
C GLY A 7 8.86 -6.00 5.81
N LEU A 8 10.05 -6.01 6.43
CA LEU A 8 10.29 -5.32 7.70
C LEU A 8 10.18 -3.80 7.53
N ALA A 9 10.78 -3.23 6.49
CA ALA A 9 10.71 -1.80 6.20
C ALA A 9 9.27 -1.34 5.94
N ALA A 10 8.50 -2.12 5.17
CA ALA A 10 7.09 -1.85 4.91
C ALA A 10 6.24 -1.88 6.20
N LEU A 11 6.49 -2.86 7.07
CA LEU A 11 5.81 -2.95 8.36
C LEU A 11 6.10 -1.74 9.25
N VAL A 12 7.36 -1.31 9.34
CA VAL A 12 7.76 -0.14 10.14
C VAL A 12 7.13 1.14 9.57
N ARG A 13 7.12 1.29 8.24
CA ARG A 13 6.45 2.42 7.59
C ARG A 13 4.96 2.44 7.90
N LEU A 14 4.27 1.32 7.75
CA LEU A 14 2.81 1.26 7.92
C LEU A 14 2.37 1.32 9.39
N CYS A 15 3.22 0.94 10.34
CA CYS A 15 2.87 1.00 11.76
C CYS A 15 2.86 2.43 12.31
N ASN A 16 3.54 3.39 11.66
CA ASN A 16 3.64 4.80 12.10
C ASN A 16 4.03 4.93 13.59
N GLY A 17 4.90 4.05 14.09
CA GLY A 17 5.34 4.04 15.49
C GLY A 17 4.35 3.41 16.49
N ASP A 18 3.18 2.91 16.05
CA ASP A 18 2.26 2.15 16.90
C ASP A 18 2.68 0.67 16.96
N MET A 19 3.23 0.26 18.10
CA MET A 19 3.67 -1.13 18.34
C MET A 19 2.53 -2.16 18.31
N ARG A 20 1.31 -1.79 18.71
CA ARG A 20 0.14 -2.69 18.61
C ARG A 20 -0.23 -2.90 17.15
N LYS A 21 -0.21 -1.83 16.35
CA LYS A 21 -0.43 -1.92 14.90
C LYS A 21 0.65 -2.79 14.22
N ALA A 22 1.92 -2.61 14.59
CA ALA A 22 3.02 -3.41 14.08
C ALA A 22 2.82 -4.92 14.31
N LEU A 23 2.44 -5.32 15.53
CA LEU A 23 2.19 -6.72 15.87
C LEU A 23 1.00 -7.30 15.11
N ASN A 24 -0.09 -6.54 14.98
CA ASN A 24 -1.26 -6.97 14.22
C ASN A 24 -0.90 -7.23 12.75
N ILE A 25 -0.18 -6.28 12.13
CA ILE A 25 0.26 -6.42 10.74
C ILE A 25 1.16 -7.65 10.58
N LEU A 26 2.15 -7.83 11.47
CA LEU A 26 3.08 -8.96 11.43
C LEU A 26 2.35 -10.30 11.50
N GLN A 27 1.44 -10.44 12.48
CA GLN A 27 0.71 -11.67 12.73
C GLN A 27 -0.25 -11.98 11.58
N SER A 28 -1.04 -11.00 11.13
CA SER A 28 -1.95 -11.19 10.00
C SER A 28 -1.21 -11.53 8.70
N THR A 29 -0.07 -10.89 8.44
CA THR A 29 0.75 -11.19 7.24
C THR A 29 1.35 -12.58 7.32
N HIS A 30 1.82 -13.02 8.50
CA HIS A 30 2.34 -14.37 8.70
C HIS A 30 1.25 -15.46 8.54
N MET A 31 0.02 -15.17 8.96
CA MET A 31 -1.11 -16.08 8.78
C MET A 31 -1.56 -16.18 7.32
N ALA A 32 -1.43 -15.10 6.56
CA ALA A 32 -1.82 -15.04 5.15
C ALA A 32 -0.75 -15.54 4.18
N SER A 33 0.54 -15.42 4.53
CA SER A 33 1.69 -15.80 3.70
C SER A 33 2.79 -16.46 4.53
N GLN A 34 3.42 -17.51 3.98
CA GLN A 34 4.55 -18.18 4.64
C GLN A 34 5.77 -17.26 4.78
N GLN A 35 5.97 -16.35 3.82
CA GLN A 35 7.06 -15.37 3.82
C GLN A 35 6.51 -13.94 3.88
N ILE A 36 7.11 -13.13 4.74
CA ILE A 36 6.71 -11.73 4.95
C ILE A 36 7.53 -10.84 4.00
N THR A 37 6.97 -10.62 2.82
CA THR A 37 7.49 -9.72 1.79
C THR A 37 6.82 -8.34 1.88
N GLU A 38 7.44 -7.33 1.27
CA GLU A 38 6.83 -5.98 1.16
C GLU A 38 5.41 -6.07 0.58
N GLU A 39 5.25 -6.77 -0.55
CA GLU A 39 3.96 -6.95 -1.21
C GLU A 39 2.93 -7.62 -0.28
N ALA A 40 3.33 -8.67 0.44
CA ALA A 40 2.44 -9.36 1.37
C ALA A 40 1.94 -8.40 2.48
N VAL A 41 2.80 -7.52 2.99
CA VAL A 41 2.43 -6.54 4.03
C VAL A 41 1.45 -5.49 3.49
N TYR A 42 1.71 -4.90 2.32
CA TYR A 42 0.81 -3.90 1.72
C TYR A 42 -0.55 -4.51 1.35
N LEU A 43 -0.57 -5.71 0.77
CA LEU A 43 -1.80 -6.42 0.44
C LEU A 43 -2.60 -6.81 1.67
N CYS A 44 -1.95 -7.33 2.72
CA CYS A 44 -2.62 -7.74 3.96
C CYS A 44 -3.28 -6.55 4.67
N THR A 45 -2.69 -5.36 4.57
CA THR A 45 -3.20 -4.14 5.21
C THR A 45 -4.16 -3.33 4.34
N GLY A 46 -4.33 -3.71 3.07
CA GLY A 46 -5.15 -2.97 2.11
C GLY A 46 -4.58 -1.60 1.70
N ASN A 47 -3.31 -1.33 2.01
CA ASN A 47 -2.67 -0.08 1.62
C ASN A 47 -2.16 -0.16 0.17
N PRO A 48 -2.19 0.96 -0.57
CA PRO A 48 -1.61 1.01 -1.92
C PRO A 48 -0.10 0.74 -1.87
N LEU A 49 0.42 0.01 -2.86
CA LEU A 49 1.86 -0.18 -2.97
C LEU A 49 2.54 1.16 -3.37
N PRO A 50 3.82 1.38 -3.00
CA PRO A 50 4.56 2.58 -3.43
C PRO A 50 4.52 2.80 -4.94
N LYS A 51 4.64 1.73 -5.73
CA LYS A 51 4.53 1.78 -7.20
C LYS A 51 3.16 2.24 -7.70
N ASP A 52 2.09 1.91 -6.97
CA ASP A 52 0.75 2.38 -7.33
C ASP A 52 0.62 3.89 -7.09
N ILE A 53 1.19 4.39 -6.00
CA ILE A 53 1.21 5.82 -5.68
C ILE A 53 2.06 6.59 -6.70
N GLU A 54 3.24 6.10 -7.06
CA GLU A 54 4.07 6.69 -8.13
C GLU A 54 3.30 6.77 -9.46
N GLN A 55 2.57 5.70 -9.81
CA GLN A 55 1.80 5.67 -11.04
C GLN A 55 0.60 6.64 -11.02
N ILE A 56 -0.08 6.76 -9.88
CA ILE A 56 -1.16 7.72 -9.68
C ILE A 56 -0.62 9.14 -9.81
N SER A 57 0.50 9.45 -9.15
CA SER A 57 1.17 10.75 -9.23
C SER A 57 1.60 11.08 -10.66
N TYR A 58 2.10 10.09 -11.40
CA TYR A 58 2.42 10.27 -12.82
C TYR A 58 1.19 10.66 -13.65
N TRP A 59 0.06 9.98 -13.48
CA TRP A 59 -1.17 10.33 -14.21
C TRP A 59 -1.64 11.74 -13.85
N LEU A 60 -1.70 12.06 -12.56
CA LEU A 60 -2.13 13.37 -12.07
C LEU A 60 -1.29 14.54 -12.61
N LEU A 61 0.01 14.31 -12.86
CA LEU A 61 0.93 15.35 -13.33
C LEU A 61 1.07 15.43 -14.85
N ASN A 62 0.81 14.35 -15.59
CA ASN A 62 1.15 14.26 -17.01
C ASN A 62 -0.04 14.00 -17.95
N GLU A 63 -1.16 13.48 -17.42
CA GLU A 63 -2.33 13.13 -18.25
C GLU A 63 -3.47 14.13 -18.09
N SER A 64 -4.45 14.03 -18.98
CA SER A 64 -5.67 14.85 -18.86
C SER A 64 -6.41 14.49 -17.58
N PHE A 65 -7.18 15.45 -17.05
CA PHE A 65 -8.01 15.21 -15.86
C PHE A 65 -8.97 14.01 -16.05
N ALA A 66 -9.61 13.91 -17.22
CA ALA A 66 -10.57 12.85 -17.51
C ALA A 66 -9.91 11.47 -17.55
N ASP A 67 -8.75 11.35 -18.19
CA ASP A 67 -8.00 10.09 -18.27
C ASP A 67 -7.46 9.68 -16.90
N SER A 68 -6.89 10.64 -16.15
CA SER A 68 -6.41 10.42 -14.79
C SER A 68 -7.52 9.91 -13.87
N PHE A 69 -8.68 10.57 -13.88
CA PHE A 69 -9.83 10.18 -13.07
C PHE A 69 -10.30 8.76 -13.41
N LYS A 70 -10.39 8.42 -14.70
CA LYS A 70 -10.77 7.10 -15.16
C LYS A 70 -9.78 6.03 -14.67
N ARG A 71 -8.49 6.24 -14.88
CA ARG A 71 -7.44 5.27 -14.50
C ARG A 71 -7.35 5.06 -12.99
N ILE A 72 -7.43 6.14 -12.20
CA ILE A 72 -7.44 6.05 -10.74
C ILE A 72 -8.68 5.30 -10.26
N SER A 73 -9.85 5.56 -10.86
CA SER A 73 -11.10 4.86 -10.51
C SER A 73 -11.03 3.36 -10.82
N GLU A 74 -10.50 2.99 -11.98
CA GLU A 74 -10.28 1.59 -12.36
C GLU A 74 -9.29 0.90 -11.41
N MET A 75 -8.19 1.56 -11.05
CA MET A 75 -7.20 1.01 -10.11
C MET A 75 -7.80 0.78 -8.72
N LYS A 76 -8.58 1.74 -8.20
CA LYS A 76 -9.29 1.62 -6.92
C LYS A 76 -10.20 0.39 -6.91
N MET A 77 -10.98 0.21 -7.98
CA MET A 77 -11.91 -0.91 -8.07
C MET A 77 -11.19 -2.26 -8.19
N ARG A 78 -10.14 -2.33 -9.01
CA ARG A 78 -9.38 -3.57 -9.24
C ARG A 78 -8.60 -4.03 -8.02
N LYS A 79 -7.99 -3.08 -7.28
CA LYS A 79 -7.12 -3.38 -6.13
C LYS A 79 -7.81 -3.20 -4.77
N GLY A 80 -9.06 -2.78 -4.73
CA GLY A 80 -9.81 -2.58 -3.48
C GLY A 80 -9.29 -1.42 -2.63
N LEU A 81 -8.72 -0.39 -3.24
CA LEU A 81 -8.06 0.70 -2.53
C LEU A 81 -9.06 1.78 -2.09
N ALA A 82 -8.92 2.25 -0.85
CA ALA A 82 -9.68 3.40 -0.39
C ALA A 82 -9.06 4.72 -0.88
N LEU A 83 -9.90 5.69 -1.26
CA LEU A 83 -9.43 7.01 -1.70
C LEU A 83 -8.63 7.72 -0.61
N VAL A 84 -9.03 7.56 0.65
CA VAL A 84 -8.36 8.18 1.79
C VAL A 84 -6.91 7.71 1.95
N ASP A 85 -6.62 6.45 1.62
CA ASP A 85 -5.26 5.92 1.69
C ASP A 85 -4.41 6.42 0.52
N ILE A 86 -4.99 6.51 -0.68
CA ILE A 86 -4.32 7.12 -1.84
C ILE A 86 -3.96 8.59 -1.55
N VAL A 87 -4.91 9.39 -1.06
CA VAL A 87 -4.68 10.81 -0.77
C VAL A 87 -3.60 10.99 0.31
N ARG A 88 -3.61 10.14 1.34
CA ARG A 88 -2.62 10.18 2.41
C ARG A 88 -1.20 9.90 1.90
N GLU A 89 -1.04 8.87 1.07
CA GLU A 89 0.28 8.48 0.55
C GLU A 89 0.79 9.38 -0.58
N VAL A 90 -0.07 10.06 -1.34
CA VAL A 90 0.36 11.06 -2.35
C VAL A 90 0.87 12.35 -1.67
N THR A 91 0.42 12.63 -0.45
CA THR A 91 0.74 13.87 0.27
C THR A 91 1.98 13.73 1.17
N MET A 92 2.32 12.50 1.57
CA MET A 92 3.51 12.19 2.40
C MET A 92 4.74 11.92 1.53
#